data_AF-A0A9X2MNN1-F1
#
_entry.id   AF-A0A9X2MNN1-F1
#
_cell.length_a   1.000
_cell.length_b   1.000
_cell.length_c   1.000
_cell.angle_alpha   90.00
_cell.angle_beta   90.00
_cell.angle_gamma   90.00
#
_symmetry.space_group_name_H-M   'P 1'
#
loop_
_entity.id
_entity.type
_entity.pdbx_description
1 polymer ?
#
loop_
_entity_poly.entity_id
_entity_poly.type
_entity_poly.pdbx_seq_one_letter_code
_entity_poly.pdbx_strand_id
1 'polypeptide(L)'
;MNLSDMLSYADIGQLSKIAGVYRCECNGNSKNELIQSILAQMSRHDVFEEQINGMKLEDLRFLNSLLFESRQSYSLEDLIARVQQSRFGEEQQAQEKAAEETVKKTRSKKKAVPPPAPPSPRDIIARFKHQGWLFNGYSGPGRYLFQVPNDLKTRFRETLKRRFADSLQYTDEPPVYRDEQGLLLDDIKTFLHYVYHYEVQLVSDGSMYKRFLQQLLDLMGVQEEPPAKGAWRFGYGRHFNQYPDRFSLLYDFCCSAKYVSESEGLLAVTEAGKERLLKSPTTSEHEQLYRYWLKIYKGPVANLLSLVHWVHSLSGEWVTVESVRRVLTPFVKTYYYDDPNAIFEARLLKMMTHLGLLRIGEHPLYGTVMRMTKAGGLLVEGAAQNLDQQRH
;
A
#
# COMPACT_ATOMS: atom_id res chain seq x y z
N MET A 1 6.49 21.76 1.63
CA MET A 1 7.31 22.71 0.85
C MET A 1 7.32 22.26 -0.59
N ASN A 2 7.32 23.23 -1.49
CA ASN A 2 7.35 22.98 -2.92
C ASN A 2 8.80 22.94 -3.44
N LEU A 3 8.98 22.55 -4.69
CA LEU A 3 10.29 22.44 -5.32
C LEU A 3 11.04 23.77 -5.31
N SER A 4 10.34 24.88 -5.57
CA SER A 4 10.90 26.23 -5.52
C SER A 4 11.57 26.53 -4.17
N ASP A 5 10.91 26.18 -3.08
CA ASP A 5 11.40 26.41 -1.72
C ASP A 5 12.67 25.58 -1.50
N MET A 6 12.63 24.29 -1.85
CA MET A 6 13.75 23.37 -1.66
C MET A 6 14.99 23.77 -2.48
N LEU A 7 14.80 24.22 -3.72
CA LEU A 7 15.90 24.71 -4.56
C LEU A 7 16.54 25.98 -3.99
N SER A 8 15.76 26.85 -3.34
CA SER A 8 16.29 28.06 -2.69
C SER A 8 17.24 27.74 -1.53
N TYR A 9 17.00 26.64 -0.82
CA TYR A 9 17.86 26.18 0.30
C TYR A 9 19.02 25.29 -0.14
N ALA A 10 18.97 24.70 -1.33
CA ALA A 10 20.03 23.85 -1.84
C ALA A 10 21.33 24.63 -2.08
N ASP A 11 22.48 23.96 -1.89
CA ASP A 11 23.79 24.52 -2.21
C ASP A 11 24.05 24.51 -3.73
N ILE A 12 24.98 25.34 -4.19
CA ILE A 12 25.29 25.47 -5.61
C ILE A 12 25.80 24.16 -6.23
N GLY A 13 26.49 23.32 -5.46
CA GLY A 13 26.97 22.01 -5.93
C GLY A 13 25.81 21.04 -6.18
N GLN A 14 24.81 21.01 -5.31
CA GLN A 14 23.58 20.25 -5.55
C GLN A 14 22.84 20.78 -6.78
N LEU A 15 22.67 22.10 -6.89
CA LEU A 15 21.98 22.72 -8.03
C LEU A 15 22.69 22.43 -9.36
N SER A 16 24.01 22.56 -9.43
CA SER A 16 24.78 22.25 -10.64
C SER A 16 24.65 20.79 -11.07
N LYS A 17 24.56 19.85 -10.12
CA LYS A 17 24.30 18.43 -10.44
C LYS A 17 22.91 18.22 -11.01
N ILE A 18 21.89 18.88 -10.44
CA ILE A 18 20.51 18.81 -10.94
C ILE A 18 20.44 19.40 -12.36
N ALA A 19 20.99 20.60 -12.57
CA ALA A 19 21.08 21.23 -13.88
C ALA A 19 21.78 20.34 -14.91
N GLY A 20 22.86 19.64 -14.51
CA GLY A 20 23.57 18.70 -15.36
C GLY A 20 22.72 17.49 -15.79
N VAL A 21 21.89 16.94 -14.89
CA VAL A 21 20.97 15.83 -15.22
C VAL A 21 19.95 16.24 -16.27
N TYR A 22 19.37 17.44 -16.13
CA TYR A 22 18.38 17.97 -17.06
C TYR A 22 18.99 18.68 -18.28
N ARG A 23 20.33 18.72 -18.38
CA ARG A 23 21.09 19.41 -19.43
C ARG A 23 20.65 20.87 -19.61
N CYS A 24 20.44 21.58 -18.51
CA CYS A 24 20.06 22.99 -18.53
C CYS A 24 21.17 23.86 -19.14
N GLU A 25 20.81 24.77 -20.04
CA GLU A 25 21.70 25.79 -20.57
C GLU A 25 21.75 26.98 -19.61
N CYS A 26 22.71 27.01 -18.69
CA CYS A 26 22.83 28.06 -17.68
C CYS A 26 24.27 28.27 -17.20
N ASN A 27 24.57 29.46 -16.69
CA ASN A 27 25.83 29.76 -16.01
C ASN A 27 25.89 29.06 -14.64
N GLY A 28 26.75 28.05 -14.51
CA GLY A 28 26.91 27.25 -13.30
C GLY A 28 27.40 28.00 -12.04
N ASN A 29 27.73 29.29 -12.16
CA ASN A 29 28.18 30.13 -11.05
C ASN A 29 27.05 30.99 -10.43
N SER A 30 25.90 31.12 -11.09
CA SER A 30 24.77 31.91 -10.61
C SER A 30 23.69 31.00 -10.01
N LYS A 31 23.53 31.06 -8.69
CA LYS A 31 22.50 30.27 -7.98
C LYS A 31 21.10 30.53 -8.53
N ASN A 32 20.75 31.81 -8.75
CA ASN A 32 19.42 32.17 -9.24
C ASN A 32 19.18 31.67 -10.66
N GLU A 33 20.18 31.75 -11.54
CA GLU A 33 20.08 31.27 -12.92
C GLU A 33 19.93 29.75 -12.99
N LEU A 34 20.67 29.02 -12.14
CA LEU A 34 20.50 27.57 -11.96
C LEU A 34 19.08 27.22 -11.51
N ILE A 35 18.56 27.89 -10.49
CA ILE A 35 17.20 27.62 -9.98
C ILE A 35 16.16 27.86 -11.06
N GLN A 36 16.22 28.99 -11.77
CA GLN A 36 15.26 29.31 -12.83
C GLN A 36 15.31 28.30 -13.98
N SER A 37 16.51 27.91 -14.40
CA SER A 37 16.70 26.94 -15.50
C SER A 37 16.22 25.54 -15.12
N ILE A 38 16.48 25.10 -13.88
CA ILE A 38 15.98 23.84 -13.34
C ILE A 38 14.45 23.86 -13.27
N LEU A 39 13.85 24.92 -12.73
CA LEU A 39 12.39 25.03 -12.63
C LEU A 39 11.74 25.01 -14.01
N ALA A 40 12.27 25.79 -14.96
CA ALA A 40 11.78 25.82 -16.34
C ALA A 40 11.82 24.42 -16.97
N GLN A 41 12.96 23.74 -16.91
CA GLN A 41 13.12 22.42 -17.54
C GLN A 41 12.32 21.33 -16.82
N MET A 42 12.32 21.32 -15.48
CA MET A 42 11.53 20.35 -14.71
C MET A 42 10.04 20.57 -14.90
N SER A 43 9.55 21.81 -15.06
CA SER A 43 8.12 22.10 -15.29
C SER A 43 7.56 21.52 -16.58
N ARG A 44 8.42 21.21 -17.56
CA ARG A 44 8.01 20.62 -18.84
C ARG A 44 7.52 19.19 -18.69
N HIS A 45 6.32 18.93 -19.21
CA HIS A 45 5.62 17.66 -19.04
C HIS A 45 6.33 16.49 -19.73
N ASP A 46 6.79 16.69 -20.96
CA ASP A 46 7.55 15.72 -21.77
C ASP A 46 8.84 15.24 -21.07
N VAL A 47 9.63 16.18 -20.54
CA VAL A 47 10.89 15.87 -19.85
C VAL A 47 10.64 15.01 -18.60
N PHE A 48 9.59 15.33 -17.85
CA PHE A 48 9.27 14.62 -16.62
C PHE A 48 8.74 13.21 -16.91
N GLU A 49 7.92 13.04 -17.95
CA GLU A 49 7.46 11.73 -18.41
C GLU A 49 8.61 10.86 -18.90
N GLU A 50 9.54 11.42 -19.68
CA GLU A 50 10.73 10.70 -20.15
C GLU A 50 11.57 10.18 -18.98
N GLN A 51 11.78 10.98 -17.94
CA GLN A 51 12.48 10.53 -16.73
C GLN A 51 11.75 9.38 -16.03
N ILE A 52 10.41 9.43 -15.95
CA ILE A 52 9.63 8.36 -15.31
C ILE A 52 9.62 7.07 -16.14
N ASN A 53 9.58 7.20 -17.47
CA ASN A 53 9.59 6.06 -18.37
C ASN A 53 10.97 5.39 -18.46
N GLY A 54 12.05 6.17 -18.30
CA GLY A 54 13.42 5.66 -18.24
C GLY A 54 13.80 5.00 -16.92
N MET A 55 12.97 5.09 -15.87
CA MET A 55 13.26 4.47 -14.58
C MET A 55 13.16 2.94 -14.60
N LYS A 56 14.09 2.30 -13.89
CA LYS A 56 13.98 0.88 -13.56
C LYS A 56 12.80 0.63 -12.62
N LEU A 57 12.29 -0.60 -12.62
CA LEU A 57 11.19 -0.98 -11.73
C LEU A 57 11.54 -0.82 -10.24
N GLU A 58 12.79 -1.10 -9.84
CA GLU A 58 13.27 -0.86 -8.47
C GLU A 58 13.15 0.62 -8.05
N ASP A 59 13.45 1.54 -8.96
CA ASP A 59 13.37 2.98 -8.72
C ASP A 59 11.92 3.44 -8.65
N LEU A 60 11.05 2.91 -9.52
CA LEU A 60 9.62 3.17 -9.48
C LEU A 60 8.98 2.68 -8.16
N ARG A 61 9.40 1.52 -7.65
CA ARG A 61 8.93 1.01 -6.35
C ARG A 61 9.43 1.87 -5.20
N PHE A 62 10.69 2.28 -5.23
CA PHE A 62 11.24 3.18 -4.23
C PHE A 62 10.50 4.52 -4.23
N LEU A 63 10.31 5.12 -5.40
CA LEU A 63 9.50 6.32 -5.56
C LEU A 63 8.09 6.11 -5.00
N ASN A 64 7.41 5.03 -5.39
CA ASN A 64 6.06 4.69 -4.93
C ASN A 64 5.95 4.59 -3.40
N SER A 65 7.01 4.14 -2.72
CA SER A 65 7.05 4.10 -1.26
C SER A 65 7.00 5.49 -0.63
N LEU A 66 7.42 6.54 -1.34
CA LEU A 66 7.47 7.92 -0.85
C LEU A 66 6.24 8.75 -1.26
N LEU A 67 5.49 8.30 -2.29
CA LEU A 67 4.43 9.11 -2.90
C LEU A 67 3.23 9.32 -1.99
N PHE A 68 2.75 8.32 -1.26
CA PHE A 68 1.49 8.38 -0.49
C PHE A 68 1.69 8.50 1.02
N GLU A 69 2.93 8.73 1.45
CA GLU A 69 3.25 8.84 2.87
C GLU A 69 2.94 10.25 3.40
N SER A 70 2.32 10.32 4.58
CA SER A 70 2.09 11.57 5.32
C SER A 70 3.39 12.20 5.82
N ARG A 71 4.40 11.37 6.12
CA ARG A 71 5.71 11.86 6.57
C ARG A 71 6.37 12.74 5.49
N GLN A 72 6.75 13.93 5.92
CA GLN A 72 7.42 14.92 5.08
C GLN A 72 8.94 14.80 5.12
N SER A 73 9.50 14.09 6.11
CA SER A 73 10.92 13.95 6.33
C SER A 73 11.34 12.50 6.64
N TYR A 74 12.53 12.12 6.20
CA TYR A 74 13.07 10.77 6.29
C TYR A 74 14.53 10.80 6.79
N SER A 75 14.91 9.88 7.67
CA SER A 75 16.33 9.68 7.96
C SER A 75 17.02 8.93 6.81
N LEU A 76 18.36 8.92 6.79
CA LEU A 76 19.11 8.11 5.83
C LEU A 76 18.79 6.62 5.97
N GLU A 77 18.69 6.12 7.21
CA GLU A 77 18.38 4.73 7.50
C GLU A 77 16.97 4.35 7.03
N ASP A 78 15.99 5.24 7.20
CA ASP A 78 14.64 5.03 6.66
C ASP A 78 14.66 4.88 5.13
N LEU A 79 15.42 5.74 4.43
CA LEU A 79 15.53 5.65 2.97
C LEU A 79 16.28 4.38 2.54
N ILE A 80 17.35 3.99 3.23
CA ILE A 80 18.08 2.75 2.95
C ILE A 80 17.13 1.55 3.10
N ALA A 81 16.35 1.50 4.18
CA ALA A 81 15.38 0.44 4.41
C ALA A 81 14.30 0.40 3.31
N ARG A 82 13.77 1.54 2.88
CA ARG A 82 12.79 1.62 1.78
C ARG A 82 13.37 1.19 0.43
N VAL A 83 14.62 1.56 0.14
CA VAL A 83 15.33 1.08 -1.06
C VAL A 83 15.50 -0.43 -1.03
N GLN A 84 15.94 -1.00 0.10
CA GLN A 84 16.07 -2.45 0.25
C GLN A 84 14.72 -3.17 0.08
N GLN A 85 13.65 -2.61 0.64
CA GLN A 85 12.30 -3.13 0.47
C GLN A 85 11.79 -3.07 -0.97
N SER A 86 12.39 -2.25 -1.84
CA SER A 86 11.97 -2.07 -3.24
C SER A 86 12.65 -3.03 -4.22
N ARG A 87 13.71 -3.74 -3.80
CA ARG A 87 14.57 -4.61 -4.62
C ARG A 87 14.13 -6.07 -4.76
N PHE A 88 12.83 -6.35 -4.64
CA PHE A 88 12.33 -7.73 -4.75
C PHE A 88 12.18 -8.18 -6.21
N GLY A 89 12.22 -9.49 -6.48
CA GLY A 89 12.07 -10.06 -7.83
C GLY A 89 13.35 -10.14 -8.66
N GLU A 90 14.40 -9.35 -8.37
CA GLU A 90 15.73 -9.54 -8.97
C GLU A 90 16.45 -10.77 -8.38
N GLU A 91 16.14 -11.16 -7.14
CA GLU A 91 16.68 -12.36 -6.50
C GLU A 91 16.26 -13.65 -7.24
N GLN A 92 15.04 -13.70 -7.77
CA GLN A 92 14.54 -14.81 -8.58
C GLN A 92 15.23 -14.85 -9.95
N GLN A 93 15.37 -13.69 -10.63
CA GLN A 93 16.09 -13.62 -11.89
C GLN A 93 17.60 -13.90 -11.75
N ALA A 94 18.22 -13.53 -10.64
CA ALA A 94 19.61 -13.84 -10.34
C ALA A 94 19.81 -15.34 -10.06
N GLN A 95 18.86 -15.99 -9.38
CA GLN A 95 18.86 -17.44 -9.17
C GLN A 95 18.58 -18.22 -10.46
N GLU A 96 17.65 -17.78 -11.29
CA GLU A 96 17.36 -18.38 -12.61
C GLU A 96 18.54 -18.21 -13.57
N LYS A 97 19.16 -17.02 -13.63
CA LYS A 97 20.38 -16.80 -14.44
C LYS A 97 21.57 -17.60 -13.92
N ALA A 98 21.72 -17.76 -12.60
CA ALA A 98 22.74 -18.63 -12.02
C ALA A 98 22.49 -20.12 -12.34
N ALA A 99 21.23 -20.54 -12.39
CA ALA A 99 20.82 -21.90 -12.78
C ALA A 99 20.97 -22.16 -14.30
N GLU A 100 20.73 -21.17 -15.16
CA GLU A 100 20.99 -21.28 -16.59
C GLU A 100 22.50 -21.26 -16.92
N GLU A 101 23.29 -20.49 -16.17
CA GLU A 101 24.75 -20.46 -16.31
C GLU A 101 25.43 -21.75 -15.83
N THR A 102 24.88 -22.46 -14.84
CA THR A 102 25.40 -23.77 -14.42
C THR A 102 25.14 -24.85 -15.48
N VAL A 103 24.05 -24.77 -16.24
CA VAL A 103 23.77 -25.71 -17.34
C VAL A 103 24.64 -25.45 -18.58
N LYS A 104 25.01 -24.19 -18.87
CA LYS A 104 25.89 -23.84 -20.02
C LYS A 104 27.40 -24.00 -19.74
N LYS A 105 27.82 -24.26 -18.49
CA LYS A 105 29.24 -24.36 -18.09
C LYS A 105 29.95 -25.69 -18.42
N THR A 106 29.38 -26.57 -19.25
CA THR A 106 30.09 -27.77 -19.76
C THR A 106 30.92 -27.53 -21.02
N ARG A 107 30.87 -26.36 -21.68
CA ARG A 107 31.78 -26.06 -22.81
C ARG A 107 32.30 -24.63 -22.78
N SER A 108 33.64 -24.53 -22.72
CA SER A 108 34.52 -23.36 -22.94
C SER A 108 34.73 -22.36 -21.77
N LYS A 109 35.90 -22.46 -21.14
CA LYS A 109 36.51 -21.45 -20.26
C LYS A 109 36.93 -20.24 -21.12
N LYS A 110 36.08 -19.21 -21.21
CA LYS A 110 36.49 -17.84 -21.51
C LYS A 110 36.18 -16.98 -20.30
N LYS A 111 37.16 -16.20 -19.84
CA LYS A 111 37.11 -15.37 -18.62
C LYS A 111 36.05 -14.27 -18.81
N ALA A 112 34.80 -14.57 -18.46
CA ALA A 112 33.71 -13.60 -18.48
C ALA A 112 33.94 -12.59 -17.35
N VAL A 113 33.91 -11.30 -17.71
CA VAL A 113 33.89 -10.19 -16.75
C VAL A 113 32.63 -10.38 -15.89
N PRO A 114 32.73 -10.41 -14.55
CA PRO A 114 31.55 -10.54 -13.71
C PRO A 114 30.59 -9.39 -13.99
N PRO A 115 29.26 -9.64 -14.04
CA PRO A 115 28.28 -8.58 -14.25
C PRO A 115 28.47 -7.49 -13.18
N PRO A 116 28.26 -6.21 -13.54
CA PRO A 116 28.42 -5.10 -12.59
C PRO A 116 27.54 -5.34 -11.37
N ALA A 117 28.12 -5.20 -10.18
CA ALA A 117 27.39 -5.35 -8.93
C ALA A 117 26.17 -4.41 -8.92
N PRO A 118 25.02 -4.84 -8.37
CA PRO A 118 23.85 -3.97 -8.27
C PRO A 118 24.22 -2.69 -7.50
N PRO A 119 23.68 -1.53 -7.88
CA PRO A 119 24.02 -0.26 -7.24
C PRO A 119 23.79 -0.34 -5.73
N SER A 120 24.58 0.35 -4.92
CA SER A 120 24.34 0.43 -3.48
C SER A 120 23.02 1.17 -3.20
N PRO A 121 22.28 0.89 -2.10
CA PRO A 121 21.13 1.71 -1.72
C PRO A 121 21.43 3.20 -1.64
N ARG A 122 22.65 3.55 -1.21
CA ARG A 122 23.14 4.94 -1.17
C ARG A 122 23.26 5.56 -2.57
N ASP A 123 23.57 4.76 -3.59
CA ASP A 123 23.69 5.24 -4.97
C ASP A 123 22.31 5.60 -5.55
N ILE A 124 21.27 4.85 -5.19
CA ILE A 124 19.87 5.16 -5.57
C ILE A 124 19.44 6.48 -4.91
N ILE A 125 19.71 6.64 -3.62
CA ILE A 125 19.41 7.88 -2.88
C ILE A 125 20.17 9.05 -3.52
N ALA A 126 21.46 8.89 -3.82
CA ALA A 126 22.26 9.91 -4.48
C ALA A 126 21.71 10.27 -5.88
N ARG A 127 21.25 9.28 -6.66
CA ARG A 127 20.60 9.50 -7.95
C ARG A 127 19.33 10.35 -7.80
N PHE A 128 18.46 10.04 -6.85
CA PHE A 128 17.24 10.82 -6.59
C PHE A 128 17.56 12.26 -6.14
N LYS A 129 18.66 12.47 -5.41
CA LYS A 129 19.15 13.82 -5.10
C LYS A 129 19.65 14.56 -6.34
N HIS A 130 20.41 13.89 -7.20
CA HIS A 130 20.92 14.47 -8.44
C HIS A 130 19.80 14.76 -9.44
N GLN A 131 18.70 14.01 -9.41
CA GLN A 131 17.50 14.29 -10.20
C GLN A 131 16.65 15.45 -9.64
N GLY A 132 17.00 15.98 -8.46
CA GLY A 132 16.22 17.04 -7.81
C GLY A 132 14.87 16.56 -7.29
N TRP A 133 14.75 15.28 -6.93
CA TRP A 133 13.51 14.70 -6.37
C TRP A 133 13.59 14.53 -4.85
N LEU A 134 14.80 14.54 -4.31
CA LEU A 134 15.08 14.39 -2.89
C LEU A 134 16.05 15.49 -2.43
N PHE A 135 15.72 16.18 -1.35
CA PHE A 135 16.50 17.28 -0.80
C PHE A 135 16.86 17.03 0.66
N ASN A 136 17.96 17.63 1.13
CA ASN A 136 18.24 17.68 2.57
C ASN A 136 17.32 18.72 3.23
N GLY A 137 17.02 18.54 4.51
CA GLY A 137 16.33 19.53 5.33
C GLY A 137 17.18 20.79 5.52
N TYR A 138 16.50 21.91 5.81
CA TYR A 138 17.06 23.25 5.74
C TYR A 138 17.31 23.89 7.10
N SER A 139 16.72 23.40 8.19
CA SER A 139 16.90 24.01 9.52
C SER A 139 16.68 23.07 10.71
N GLY A 140 17.29 23.45 11.85
CA GLY A 140 17.09 22.81 13.15
C GLY A 140 17.46 21.33 13.21
N PRO A 141 16.77 20.52 14.05
CA PRO A 141 17.00 19.07 14.15
C PRO A 141 16.69 18.32 12.84
N GLY A 142 15.99 18.94 11.89
CA GLY A 142 15.64 18.36 10.60
C GLY A 142 16.69 18.47 9.50
N ARG A 143 17.83 19.16 9.73
CA ARG A 143 18.86 19.41 8.70
C ARG A 143 19.44 18.13 8.07
N TYR A 144 19.47 17.04 8.83
CA TYR A 144 19.99 15.75 8.37
C TYR A 144 18.92 14.81 7.80
N LEU A 145 17.65 15.27 7.78
CA LEU A 145 16.56 14.51 7.20
C LEU A 145 16.42 14.85 5.72
N PHE A 146 15.89 13.91 4.96
CA PHE A 146 15.57 14.07 3.54
C PHE A 146 14.09 14.38 3.35
N GLN A 147 13.78 15.19 2.34
CA GLN A 147 12.42 15.59 2.01
C GLN A 147 12.18 15.49 0.50
N VAL A 148 10.96 15.12 0.12
CA VAL A 148 10.49 15.13 -1.27
C VAL A 148 9.51 16.29 -1.43
N PRO A 149 9.68 17.19 -2.41
CA PRO A 149 8.77 18.31 -2.61
C PRO A 149 7.32 17.88 -2.86
N ASN A 150 6.36 18.60 -2.29
CA ASN A 150 4.95 18.22 -2.33
C ASN A 150 4.34 18.32 -3.74
N ASP A 151 4.65 19.41 -4.45
CA ASP A 151 4.30 19.61 -5.86
C ASP A 151 4.87 18.50 -6.75
N LEU A 152 6.11 18.05 -6.50
CA LEU A 152 6.66 16.89 -7.19
C LEU A 152 5.92 15.60 -6.86
N LYS A 153 5.61 15.32 -5.59
CA LYS A 153 4.80 14.13 -5.22
C LYS A 153 3.49 14.11 -5.99
N THR A 154 2.76 15.23 -6.04
CA THR A 154 1.51 15.36 -6.79
C THR A 154 1.72 15.05 -8.27
N ARG A 155 2.73 15.66 -8.89
CA ARG A 155 3.02 15.45 -10.30
C ARG A 155 3.45 14.02 -10.64
N PHE A 156 4.23 13.38 -9.78
CA PHE A 156 4.55 11.95 -9.92
C PHE A 156 3.30 11.09 -9.87
N ARG A 157 2.40 11.35 -8.91
CA ARG A 157 1.12 10.61 -8.80
C ARG A 157 0.28 10.77 -10.07
N GLU A 158 0.14 11.98 -10.59
CA GLU A 158 -0.61 12.25 -11.82
C GLU A 158 0.01 11.56 -13.04
N THR A 159 1.34 11.64 -13.18
CA THR A 159 2.04 11.07 -14.32
C THR A 159 1.96 9.53 -14.32
N LEU A 160 2.20 8.91 -13.16
CA LEU A 160 2.06 7.46 -13.00
C LEU A 160 0.61 7.02 -13.17
N LYS A 161 -0.36 7.80 -12.68
CA LYS A 161 -1.79 7.53 -12.90
C LYS A 161 -2.11 7.43 -14.39
N ARG A 162 -1.65 8.38 -15.20
CA ARG A 162 -1.86 8.36 -16.67
C ARG A 162 -1.21 7.13 -17.30
N ARG A 163 0.07 6.90 -17.01
CA ARG A 163 0.80 5.72 -17.49
C ARG A 163 0.10 4.40 -17.15
N PHE A 164 -0.43 4.29 -15.94
CA PHE A 164 -1.19 3.12 -15.52
C PHE A 164 -2.51 3.01 -16.29
N ALA A 165 -3.28 4.09 -16.34
CA ALA A 165 -4.57 4.17 -17.03
C ALA A 165 -4.47 3.81 -18.52
N ASP A 166 -3.37 4.16 -19.20
CA ASP A 166 -3.14 3.79 -20.61
C ASP A 166 -3.11 2.27 -20.85
N SER A 167 -2.83 1.50 -19.80
CA SER A 167 -2.80 0.03 -19.82
C SER A 167 -4.05 -0.62 -19.21
N LEU A 168 -5.06 0.17 -18.81
CA LEU A 168 -6.28 -0.33 -18.19
C LEU A 168 -7.40 -0.56 -19.21
N GLN A 169 -8.30 -1.47 -18.86
CA GLN A 169 -9.50 -1.75 -19.64
C GLN A 169 -10.72 -1.33 -18.83
N TYR A 170 -11.24 -0.15 -19.17
CA TYR A 170 -12.47 0.39 -18.61
C TYR A 170 -13.69 -0.21 -19.30
N THR A 171 -14.77 -0.37 -18.54
CA THR A 171 -16.01 -0.98 -18.99
C THR A 171 -17.21 -0.15 -18.54
N ASP A 172 -18.36 -0.48 -19.09
CA ASP A 172 -19.65 -0.09 -18.53
C ASP A 172 -19.98 -0.88 -17.25
N GLU A 173 -21.10 -0.51 -16.64
CA GLU A 173 -21.58 -1.11 -15.40
C GLU A 173 -22.01 -2.57 -15.62
N PRO A 174 -21.50 -3.52 -14.82
CA PRO A 174 -21.93 -4.91 -14.92
C PRO A 174 -23.41 -5.07 -14.52
N PRO A 175 -24.10 -6.09 -15.05
CA PRO A 175 -25.52 -6.34 -14.72
C PRO A 175 -25.74 -6.70 -13.25
N VAL A 176 -24.75 -7.32 -12.60
CA VAL A 176 -24.78 -7.67 -11.18
C VAL A 176 -23.43 -7.35 -10.56
N TYR A 177 -23.47 -6.72 -9.38
CA TYR A 177 -22.29 -6.47 -8.58
C TYR A 177 -22.57 -6.65 -7.08
N ARG A 178 -21.51 -6.99 -6.35
CA ARG A 178 -21.45 -7.09 -4.90
C ARG A 178 -21.04 -5.74 -4.32
N ASP A 179 -21.80 -5.28 -3.32
CA ASP A 179 -21.54 -4.06 -2.55
C ASP A 179 -21.69 -4.38 -1.06
N GLU A 180 -20.63 -4.21 -0.29
CA GLU A 180 -20.61 -4.51 1.15
C GLU A 180 -20.51 -3.26 2.03
N GLN A 181 -20.85 -2.09 1.48
CA GLN A 181 -20.86 -0.85 2.26
C GLN A 181 -21.67 -1.00 3.56
N GLY A 182 -21.02 -0.68 4.68
CA GLY A 182 -21.63 -0.75 6.02
C GLY A 182 -21.69 -2.15 6.64
N LEU A 183 -21.67 -3.23 5.85
CA LEU A 183 -21.91 -4.59 6.37
C LEU A 183 -20.94 -5.02 7.46
N LEU A 184 -19.66 -4.62 7.37
CA LEU A 184 -18.66 -4.97 8.39
C LEU A 184 -18.92 -4.27 9.73
N LEU A 185 -19.48 -3.05 9.70
CA LEU A 185 -19.85 -2.31 10.90
C LEU A 185 -21.14 -2.85 11.52
N ASP A 186 -22.09 -3.28 10.69
CA ASP A 186 -23.29 -3.96 11.15
C ASP A 186 -22.95 -5.31 11.78
N ASP A 187 -21.99 -6.03 11.21
CA ASP A 187 -21.53 -7.30 11.73
C ASP A 187 -20.74 -7.18 13.04
N ILE A 188 -20.09 -6.04 13.31
CA ILE A 188 -19.58 -5.74 14.66
C ILE A 188 -20.74 -5.73 15.66
N LYS A 189 -21.87 -5.11 15.33
CA LYS A 189 -23.05 -5.11 16.19
C LYS A 189 -23.61 -6.53 16.37
N THR A 190 -23.72 -7.30 15.29
CA THR A 190 -24.13 -8.72 15.33
C THR A 190 -23.23 -9.53 16.25
N PHE A 191 -21.91 -9.36 16.14
CA PHE A 191 -20.93 -10.03 17.00
C PHE A 191 -21.08 -9.65 18.47
N LEU A 192 -21.13 -8.35 18.78
CA LEU A 192 -21.30 -7.91 20.16
C LEU A 192 -22.62 -8.39 20.75
N HIS A 193 -23.70 -8.40 19.96
CA HIS A 193 -25.00 -8.86 20.42
C HIS A 193 -24.96 -10.36 20.72
N TYR A 194 -24.33 -11.15 19.85
CA TYR A 194 -24.14 -12.58 20.07
C TYR A 194 -23.33 -12.86 21.35
N VAL A 195 -22.17 -12.23 21.53
CA VAL A 195 -21.33 -12.42 22.73
C VAL A 195 -22.02 -11.92 24.00
N TYR A 196 -22.90 -10.91 23.91
CA TYR A 196 -23.66 -10.42 25.06
C TYR A 196 -24.69 -11.44 25.56
N HIS A 197 -25.31 -12.20 24.65
CA HIS A 197 -26.40 -13.13 24.98
C HIS A 197 -25.96 -14.58 25.18
N TYR A 198 -24.82 -14.98 24.63
CA TYR A 198 -24.29 -16.34 24.72
C TYR A 198 -23.01 -16.38 25.55
N GLU A 199 -22.88 -17.39 26.40
CA GLU A 199 -21.63 -17.69 27.11
C GLU A 199 -20.63 -18.33 26.13
N VAL A 200 -19.91 -17.47 25.40
CA VAL A 200 -18.99 -17.89 24.34
C VAL A 200 -17.69 -18.42 24.96
N GLN A 201 -17.50 -19.73 24.84
CA GLN A 201 -16.30 -20.39 25.34
C GLN A 201 -15.14 -20.25 24.34
N LEU A 202 -13.94 -20.13 24.88
CA LEU A 202 -12.67 -20.07 24.17
C LEU A 202 -11.84 -21.34 24.44
N VAL A 203 -11.16 -21.79 23.41
CA VAL A 203 -10.17 -22.86 23.48
C VAL A 203 -8.87 -22.32 24.11
N SER A 204 -7.95 -23.19 24.50
CA SER A 204 -6.67 -22.81 25.10
C SER A 204 -5.82 -21.87 24.23
N ASP A 205 -6.02 -21.87 22.91
CA ASP A 205 -5.34 -20.97 21.99
C ASP A 205 -6.02 -19.59 21.85
N GLY A 206 -7.10 -19.35 22.60
CA GLY A 206 -7.90 -18.12 22.60
C GLY A 206 -9.00 -18.07 21.52
N SER A 207 -9.06 -19.05 20.62
CA SER A 207 -10.11 -19.09 19.58
C SER A 207 -11.45 -19.58 20.13
N MET A 208 -12.56 -19.12 19.56
CA MET A 208 -13.90 -19.61 19.91
C MET A 208 -14.05 -21.09 19.55
N TYR A 209 -14.76 -21.85 20.38
CA TYR A 209 -15.16 -23.20 19.99
C TYR A 209 -15.93 -23.15 18.67
N LYS A 210 -15.67 -24.13 17.79
CA LYS A 210 -16.20 -24.20 16.42
C LYS A 210 -17.72 -23.99 16.34
N ARG A 211 -18.49 -24.48 17.31
CA ARG A 211 -19.95 -24.30 17.36
C ARG A 211 -20.37 -22.82 17.42
N PHE A 212 -19.69 -22.02 18.24
CA PHE A 212 -20.00 -20.60 18.40
C PHE A 212 -19.55 -19.82 17.17
N LEU A 213 -18.37 -20.15 16.64
CA LEU A 213 -17.89 -19.56 15.39
C LEU A 213 -18.86 -19.80 14.24
N GLN A 214 -19.33 -21.03 14.03
CA GLN A 214 -20.25 -21.34 12.93
C GLN A 214 -21.58 -20.59 13.09
N GLN A 215 -22.21 -20.68 14.26
CA GLN A 215 -23.46 -19.97 14.55
C GLN A 215 -23.32 -18.46 14.33
N LEU A 216 -22.18 -17.90 14.71
CA LEU A 216 -21.91 -16.49 14.53
C LEU A 216 -21.73 -16.13 13.04
N LEU A 217 -20.96 -16.92 12.29
CA LEU A 217 -20.73 -16.69 10.85
C LEU A 217 -22.03 -16.79 10.04
N ASP A 218 -22.95 -17.67 10.44
CA ASP A 218 -24.25 -17.83 9.79
C ASP A 218 -25.16 -16.58 9.96
N LEU A 219 -24.92 -15.77 11.01
CA LEU A 219 -25.64 -14.52 11.30
C LEU A 219 -25.04 -13.29 10.61
N MET A 220 -23.84 -13.40 10.03
CA MET A 220 -23.15 -12.26 9.42
C MET A 220 -23.81 -11.85 8.10
N GLY A 221 -23.79 -10.55 7.80
CA GLY A 221 -24.21 -10.02 6.51
C GLY A 221 -23.38 -10.56 5.35
N VAL A 222 -22.15 -11.01 5.62
CA VAL A 222 -21.30 -11.74 4.68
C VAL A 222 -20.90 -13.07 5.29
N GLN A 223 -21.45 -14.15 4.73
CA GLN A 223 -21.14 -15.51 5.15
C GLN A 223 -19.76 -15.91 4.61
N GLU A 224 -18.86 -16.28 5.52
CA GLU A 224 -17.55 -16.85 5.21
C GLU A 224 -17.43 -18.24 5.83
N GLU A 225 -16.71 -19.12 5.15
CA GLU A 225 -16.41 -20.46 5.66
C GLU A 225 -15.13 -20.44 6.53
N PRO A 226 -15.10 -21.16 7.66
CA PRO A 226 -13.87 -21.35 8.40
C PRO A 226 -12.76 -21.98 7.53
N PRO A 227 -11.48 -21.63 7.76
CA PRO A 227 -10.37 -22.28 7.08
C PRO A 227 -10.45 -23.81 7.14
N ALA A 228 -10.24 -24.46 6.00
CA ALA A 228 -10.21 -25.92 5.93
C ALA A 228 -9.07 -26.48 6.80
N LYS A 229 -9.28 -27.66 7.40
CA LYS A 229 -8.26 -28.33 8.20
C LYS A 229 -7.02 -28.62 7.35
N GLY A 230 -5.86 -28.12 7.78
CA GLY A 230 -4.61 -28.26 7.03
C GLY A 230 -4.46 -27.28 5.86
N ALA A 231 -5.40 -26.35 5.66
CA ALA A 231 -5.17 -25.22 4.77
C ALA A 231 -4.02 -24.38 5.33
N TRP A 232 -2.93 -24.31 4.57
CA TRP A 232 -1.81 -23.45 4.89
C TRP A 232 -2.26 -22.02 4.76
N ARG A 233 -2.41 -21.35 5.89
CA ARG A 233 -2.65 -19.91 5.96
C ARG A 233 -1.53 -19.30 6.77
N PHE A 234 -1.10 -18.12 6.34
CA PHE A 234 -0.29 -17.22 7.15
C PHE A 234 -1.09 -15.94 7.36
N GLY A 235 -0.90 -15.36 8.53
CA GLY A 235 -1.97 -14.66 9.20
C GLY A 235 -1.92 -13.16 9.17
N TYR A 236 -3.10 -12.61 8.92
CA TYR A 236 -3.41 -11.20 9.00
C TYR A 236 -4.47 -11.00 10.09
N GLY A 237 -4.01 -10.79 11.32
CA GLY A 237 -4.86 -10.68 12.52
C GLY A 237 -4.79 -11.92 13.43
N ARG A 238 -5.48 -11.88 14.59
CA ARG A 238 -5.51 -12.97 15.56
C ARG A 238 -6.37 -14.12 15.04
N HIS A 239 -5.98 -15.32 15.46
CA HIS A 239 -6.64 -16.59 15.13
C HIS A 239 -6.91 -16.75 13.62
N PHE A 240 -6.07 -16.18 12.75
CA PHE A 240 -6.19 -16.27 11.29
C PHE A 240 -6.24 -17.72 10.75
N ASN A 241 -5.71 -18.65 11.54
CA ASN A 241 -5.70 -20.08 11.27
C ASN A 241 -7.04 -20.76 11.62
N GLN A 242 -7.88 -20.10 12.42
CA GLN A 242 -9.19 -20.59 12.86
C GLN A 242 -10.35 -19.77 12.27
N TYR A 243 -10.14 -18.48 12.01
CA TYR A 243 -11.15 -17.54 11.55
C TYR A 243 -10.96 -17.20 10.07
N PRO A 244 -12.05 -16.93 9.33
CA PRO A 244 -11.94 -16.41 7.97
C PRO A 244 -11.48 -14.94 7.97
N ASP A 245 -11.07 -14.40 6.81
CA ASP A 245 -10.30 -13.14 6.74
C ASP A 245 -11.08 -11.94 7.29
N ARG A 246 -12.36 -11.81 6.91
CA ARG A 246 -13.22 -10.70 7.34
C ARG A 246 -13.52 -10.79 8.81
N PHE A 247 -13.87 -11.98 9.30
CA PHE A 247 -14.16 -12.18 10.71
C PHE A 247 -12.93 -12.00 11.60
N SER A 248 -11.74 -12.44 11.16
CA SER A 248 -10.49 -12.22 11.89
C SER A 248 -10.19 -10.72 12.06
N LEU A 249 -10.36 -9.92 11.00
CA LEU A 249 -10.22 -8.45 11.09
C LEU A 249 -11.25 -7.84 12.07
N LEU A 250 -12.51 -8.26 11.99
CA LEU A 250 -13.59 -7.79 12.87
C LEU A 250 -13.27 -8.11 14.33
N TYR A 251 -12.93 -9.36 14.63
CA TYR A 251 -12.61 -9.83 15.97
C TYR A 251 -11.46 -9.02 16.57
N ASP A 252 -10.37 -8.86 15.81
CA ASP A 252 -9.20 -8.09 16.21
C ASP A 252 -9.50 -6.62 16.48
N PHE A 253 -10.31 -6.01 15.62
CA PHE A 253 -10.76 -4.64 15.80
C PHE A 253 -11.56 -4.50 17.09
N CYS A 254 -12.51 -5.40 17.36
CA CYS A 254 -13.29 -5.41 18.59
C CYS A 254 -12.43 -5.58 19.84
N CYS A 255 -11.42 -6.46 19.80
CA CYS A 255 -10.45 -6.60 20.90
C CYS A 255 -9.62 -5.31 21.07
N SER A 256 -9.14 -4.71 19.98
CA SER A 256 -8.34 -3.48 20.03
C SER A 256 -9.14 -2.25 20.47
N ALA A 257 -10.42 -2.17 20.11
CA ALA A 257 -11.36 -1.15 20.54
C ALA A 257 -11.88 -1.39 21.97
N LYS A 258 -11.44 -2.50 22.60
CA LYS A 258 -11.88 -2.97 23.92
C LYS A 258 -13.38 -3.19 24.01
N TYR A 259 -14.05 -3.56 22.92
CA TYR A 259 -15.47 -3.92 22.95
C TYR A 259 -15.71 -5.31 23.54
N VAL A 260 -14.72 -6.20 23.40
CA VAL A 260 -14.73 -7.52 24.02
C VAL A 260 -13.44 -7.74 24.82
N SER A 261 -13.50 -8.67 25.77
CA SER A 261 -12.36 -9.14 26.55
C SER A 261 -12.35 -10.66 26.63
N GLU A 262 -11.16 -11.24 26.54
CA GLU A 262 -10.89 -12.66 26.71
C GLU A 262 -10.43 -12.89 28.16
N SER A 263 -11.25 -13.56 28.99
CA SER A 263 -10.95 -13.79 30.42
C SER A 263 -11.41 -15.18 30.83
N GLU A 264 -10.57 -15.92 31.56
CA GLU A 264 -10.90 -17.23 32.14
C GLU A 264 -11.46 -18.27 31.13
N GLY A 265 -11.03 -18.19 29.86
CA GLY A 265 -11.51 -19.08 28.79
C GLY A 265 -12.91 -18.72 28.27
N LEU A 266 -13.40 -17.52 28.58
CA LEU A 266 -14.64 -16.97 28.08
C LEU A 266 -14.39 -15.66 27.33
N LEU A 267 -15.24 -15.39 26.36
CA LEU A 267 -15.32 -14.13 25.66
C LEU A 267 -16.52 -13.35 26.19
N ALA A 268 -16.30 -12.13 26.65
CA ALA A 268 -17.34 -11.28 27.21
C ALA A 268 -17.33 -9.88 26.60
N VAL A 269 -18.51 -9.26 26.52
CA VAL A 269 -18.68 -7.86 26.11
C VAL A 269 -18.33 -6.93 27.28
N THR A 270 -17.45 -5.95 27.03
CA THR A 270 -17.07 -4.94 28.02
C THR A 270 -18.13 -3.84 28.12
N GLU A 271 -17.97 -2.90 29.07
CA GLU A 271 -18.82 -1.69 29.11
C GLU A 271 -18.76 -0.87 27.81
N ALA A 272 -17.57 -0.73 27.21
CA ALA A 272 -17.43 -0.04 25.92
C ALA A 272 -18.17 -0.77 24.79
N GLY A 273 -18.18 -2.11 24.80
CA GLY A 273 -18.94 -2.91 23.84
C GLY A 273 -20.46 -2.77 24.05
N LYS A 274 -20.93 -2.72 25.30
CA LYS A 274 -22.34 -2.47 25.63
C LYS A 274 -22.79 -1.07 25.18
N GLU A 275 -21.97 -0.05 25.39
CA GLU A 275 -22.25 1.28 24.86
C GLU A 275 -22.33 1.29 23.34
N ARG A 276 -21.42 0.56 22.67
CA ARG A 276 -21.42 0.45 21.21
C ARG A 276 -22.66 -0.26 20.68
N LEU A 277 -23.21 -1.25 21.39
CA LEU A 277 -24.45 -1.94 21.04
C LEU A 277 -25.67 -1.00 20.99
N LEU A 278 -25.72 -0.02 21.89
CA LEU A 278 -26.80 0.96 21.99
C LEU A 278 -26.71 2.07 20.93
N LYS A 279 -25.50 2.31 20.40
CA LYS A 279 -25.22 3.38 19.43
C LYS A 279 -25.19 2.84 18.00
N SER A 280 -25.57 3.67 17.04
CA SER A 280 -25.33 3.37 15.61
C SER A 280 -23.84 3.54 15.26
N PRO A 281 -23.33 2.83 14.25
CA PRO A 281 -21.98 3.06 13.74
C PRO A 281 -21.80 4.51 13.33
N THR A 282 -20.59 5.03 13.58
CA THR A 282 -20.23 6.40 13.18
C THR A 282 -19.20 6.38 12.06
N THR A 283 -19.11 7.45 11.28
CA THR A 283 -18.07 7.61 10.26
C THR A 283 -16.66 7.51 10.85
N SER A 284 -16.46 7.99 12.08
CA SER A 284 -15.19 7.88 12.80
C SER A 284 -14.81 6.42 13.10
N GLU A 285 -15.78 5.56 13.41
CA GLU A 285 -15.53 4.14 13.62
C GLU A 285 -15.10 3.45 12.32
N HIS A 286 -15.72 3.79 11.18
CA HIS A 286 -15.32 3.27 9.88
C HIS A 286 -13.87 3.65 9.55
N GLU A 287 -13.49 4.90 9.81
CA GLU A 287 -12.12 5.37 9.62
C GLU A 287 -11.13 4.65 10.54
N GLN A 288 -11.49 4.43 11.81
CA GLN A 288 -10.68 3.66 12.75
C GLN A 288 -10.49 2.21 12.30
N LEU A 289 -11.55 1.56 11.80
CA LEU A 289 -11.49 0.20 11.28
C LEU A 289 -10.58 0.10 10.06
N TYR A 290 -10.69 1.03 9.11
CA TYR A 290 -9.80 1.10 7.96
C TYR A 290 -8.33 1.32 8.35
N ARG A 291 -8.05 2.26 9.25
CA ARG A 291 -6.68 2.46 9.77
C ARG A 291 -6.17 1.24 10.53
N TYR A 292 -7.05 0.54 11.23
CA TYR A 292 -6.71 -0.69 11.92
C TYR A 292 -6.30 -1.78 10.94
N TRP A 293 -7.07 -1.98 9.86
CA TRP A 293 -6.69 -2.88 8.76
C TRP A 293 -5.33 -2.54 8.17
N LEU A 294 -5.09 -1.26 7.82
CA LEU A 294 -3.78 -0.82 7.35
C LEU A 294 -2.67 -1.14 8.36
N LYS A 295 -2.92 -0.90 9.66
CA LYS A 295 -1.95 -1.14 10.73
C LYS A 295 -1.55 -2.61 10.86
N ILE A 296 -2.51 -3.54 10.80
CA ILE A 296 -2.23 -4.97 10.96
C ILE A 296 -1.71 -5.62 9.67
N TYR A 297 -2.08 -5.10 8.49
CA TYR A 297 -1.64 -5.65 7.21
C TYR A 297 -0.32 -5.05 6.69
N LYS A 298 0.16 -3.91 7.21
CA LYS A 298 1.41 -3.26 6.74
C LYS A 298 2.67 -4.12 6.88
N GLY A 299 2.70 -5.06 7.81
CA GLY A 299 3.85 -5.94 8.00
C GLY A 299 3.98 -6.92 6.82
N PRO A 300 2.91 -7.69 6.55
CA PRO A 300 2.84 -8.57 5.38
C PRO A 300 2.87 -7.84 4.02
N VAL A 301 2.15 -6.72 3.89
CA VAL A 301 2.04 -5.95 2.65
C VAL A 301 2.62 -4.55 2.88
N ALA A 302 3.93 -4.44 2.72
CA ALA A 302 4.70 -3.24 3.09
C ALA A 302 4.18 -1.94 2.44
N ASN A 303 3.72 -2.01 1.20
CA ASN A 303 3.24 -0.87 0.42
C ASN A 303 1.70 -0.80 0.32
N LEU A 304 0.99 -1.41 1.28
CA LEU A 304 -0.47 -1.49 1.26
C LEU A 304 -1.14 -0.13 1.05
N LEU A 305 -0.71 0.90 1.79
CA LEU A 305 -1.29 2.24 1.67
C LEU A 305 -1.17 2.78 0.24
N SER A 306 0.01 2.69 -0.38
CA SER A 306 0.21 3.11 -1.76
C SER A 306 -0.66 2.32 -2.74
N LEU A 307 -0.80 1.01 -2.54
CA LEU A 307 -1.66 0.16 -3.38
C LEU A 307 -3.13 0.56 -3.28
N VAL A 308 -3.63 0.84 -2.08
CA VAL A 308 -5.01 1.31 -1.87
C VAL A 308 -5.25 2.64 -2.58
N HIS A 309 -4.31 3.59 -2.49
CA HIS A 309 -4.42 4.85 -3.21
C HIS A 309 -4.37 4.69 -4.72
N TRP A 310 -3.61 3.72 -5.24
CA TRP A 310 -3.61 3.41 -6.66
C TRP A 310 -4.93 2.80 -7.11
N VAL A 311 -5.44 1.82 -6.37
CA VAL A 311 -6.76 1.25 -6.66
C VAL A 311 -7.82 2.35 -6.66
N HIS A 312 -7.85 3.23 -5.64
CA HIS A 312 -8.73 4.41 -5.61
C HIS A 312 -8.59 5.26 -6.87
N SER A 313 -7.36 5.65 -7.21
CA SER A 313 -7.09 6.56 -8.32
C SER A 313 -7.45 5.98 -9.69
N LEU A 314 -7.40 4.66 -9.84
CA LEU A 314 -7.57 3.95 -11.11
C LEU A 314 -8.99 3.38 -11.32
N SER A 315 -9.80 3.28 -10.26
CA SER A 315 -11.13 2.63 -10.28
C SER A 315 -12.29 3.59 -10.03
N GLY A 316 -12.18 4.86 -10.43
CA GLY A 316 -13.30 5.81 -10.37
C GLY A 316 -14.48 5.40 -11.28
N GLU A 317 -14.16 4.75 -12.39
CA GLU A 317 -15.07 4.06 -13.31
C GLU A 317 -14.89 2.55 -13.19
N TRP A 318 -15.82 1.78 -13.77
CA TRP A 318 -15.72 0.32 -13.81
C TRP A 318 -14.51 -0.09 -14.65
N VAL A 319 -13.64 -0.90 -14.06
CA VAL A 319 -12.38 -1.35 -14.66
C VAL A 319 -12.17 -2.84 -14.40
N THR A 320 -11.59 -3.55 -15.36
CA THR A 320 -11.31 -4.98 -15.19
C THR A 320 -10.27 -5.22 -14.10
N VAL A 321 -10.53 -6.20 -13.23
CA VAL A 321 -9.57 -6.62 -12.19
C VAL A 321 -8.26 -7.10 -12.83
N GLU A 322 -8.34 -7.79 -13.98
CA GLU A 322 -7.18 -8.25 -14.75
C GLU A 322 -6.23 -7.12 -15.13
N SER A 323 -6.76 -6.05 -15.72
CA SER A 323 -5.92 -4.95 -16.20
C SER A 323 -5.26 -4.20 -15.04
N VAL A 324 -5.96 -4.01 -13.92
CA VAL A 324 -5.38 -3.38 -12.73
C VAL A 324 -4.35 -4.29 -12.06
N ARG A 325 -4.62 -5.60 -11.98
CA ARG A 325 -3.65 -6.59 -11.47
C ARG A 325 -2.34 -6.52 -12.26
N ARG A 326 -2.41 -6.55 -13.59
CA ARG A 326 -1.23 -6.47 -14.47
C ARG A 326 -0.34 -5.25 -14.17
N VAL A 327 -0.96 -4.11 -13.84
CA VAL A 327 -0.24 -2.85 -13.59
C VAL A 327 0.28 -2.74 -12.16
N LEU A 328 -0.45 -3.24 -11.16
CA LEU A 328 -0.11 -3.07 -9.75
C LEU A 328 0.67 -4.23 -9.13
N THR A 329 0.51 -5.46 -9.62
CA THR A 329 1.28 -6.63 -9.16
C THR A 329 2.80 -6.44 -9.21
N PRO A 330 3.39 -5.74 -10.21
CA PRO A 330 4.81 -5.39 -10.18
C PRO A 330 5.26 -4.61 -8.94
N PHE A 331 4.35 -3.97 -8.19
CA PHE A 331 4.65 -3.28 -6.94
C PHE A 331 4.41 -4.14 -5.71
N VAL A 332 3.90 -5.37 -5.83
CA VAL A 332 3.56 -6.24 -4.71
C VAL A 332 4.71 -7.20 -4.42
N LYS A 333 5.24 -7.17 -3.20
CA LYS A 333 6.27 -8.09 -2.74
C LYS A 333 5.63 -9.38 -2.23
N THR A 334 6.17 -10.54 -2.59
CA THR A 334 5.79 -11.85 -2.04
C THR A 334 5.91 -11.86 -0.52
N TYR A 335 5.01 -12.59 0.16
CA TYR A 335 5.05 -12.72 1.61
C TYR A 335 4.83 -14.19 2.01
N TYR A 336 5.89 -14.82 2.53
CA TYR A 336 5.93 -16.27 2.75
C TYR A 336 5.53 -17.04 1.49
N TYR A 337 4.33 -17.64 1.50
CA TYR A 337 3.78 -18.43 0.40
C TYR A 337 2.77 -17.67 -0.45
N ASP A 338 2.37 -16.46 -0.03
CA ASP A 338 1.49 -15.61 -0.83
C ASP A 338 2.33 -14.98 -1.96
N ASP A 339 2.04 -15.39 -3.19
CA ASP A 339 2.55 -14.75 -4.38
C ASP A 339 1.91 -13.36 -4.60
N PRO A 340 2.48 -12.52 -5.47
CA PRO A 340 1.99 -11.15 -5.68
C PRO A 340 0.51 -11.07 -6.11
N ASN A 341 0.01 -12.05 -6.87
CA ASN A 341 -1.40 -12.09 -7.29
C ASN A 341 -2.30 -12.50 -6.12
N ALA A 342 -1.89 -13.52 -5.34
CA ALA A 342 -2.62 -13.93 -4.15
C ALA A 342 -2.76 -12.78 -3.14
N ILE A 343 -1.69 -12.00 -2.94
CA ILE A 343 -1.72 -10.79 -2.10
C ILE A 343 -2.68 -9.75 -2.68
N PHE A 344 -2.58 -9.47 -3.98
CA PHE A 344 -3.41 -8.48 -4.63
C PHE A 344 -4.91 -8.83 -4.54
N GLU A 345 -5.28 -10.09 -4.77
CA GLU A 345 -6.67 -10.50 -4.75
C GLU A 345 -7.21 -10.68 -3.33
N ALA A 346 -6.57 -11.52 -2.51
CA ALA A 346 -7.10 -11.91 -1.21
C ALA A 346 -6.83 -10.90 -0.10
N ARG A 347 -5.70 -10.18 -0.15
CA ARG A 347 -5.25 -9.30 0.95
C ARG A 347 -5.53 -7.83 0.69
N LEU A 348 -5.65 -7.46 -0.58
CA LEU A 348 -6.01 -6.10 -1.00
C LEU A 348 -7.47 -6.05 -1.47
N LEU A 349 -7.81 -6.60 -2.64
CA LEU A 349 -9.15 -6.39 -3.23
C LEU A 349 -10.30 -6.97 -2.39
N LYS A 350 -10.18 -8.22 -1.93
CA LYS A 350 -11.18 -8.86 -1.05
C LYS A 350 -11.39 -8.04 0.22
N MET A 351 -10.31 -7.61 0.88
CA MET A 351 -10.41 -6.82 2.11
C MET A 351 -10.95 -5.40 1.87
N MET A 352 -10.57 -4.75 0.77
CA MET A 352 -11.15 -3.46 0.37
C MET A 352 -12.65 -3.59 0.08
N THR A 353 -13.09 -4.72 -0.47
CA THR A 353 -14.53 -5.02 -0.64
C THR A 353 -15.21 -5.17 0.71
N HIS A 354 -14.65 -5.97 1.63
CA HIS A 354 -15.16 -6.14 2.99
C HIS A 354 -15.25 -4.86 3.81
N LEU A 355 -14.33 -3.93 3.58
CA LEU A 355 -14.34 -2.60 4.20
C LEU A 355 -15.34 -1.63 3.54
N GLY A 356 -16.07 -2.07 2.50
CA GLY A 356 -17.02 -1.25 1.75
C GLY A 356 -16.37 -0.23 0.81
N LEU A 357 -15.07 -0.38 0.52
CA LEU A 357 -14.34 0.54 -0.36
C LEU A 357 -14.58 0.22 -1.83
N LEU A 358 -14.71 -1.06 -2.18
CA LEU A 358 -14.89 -1.51 -3.55
C LEU A 358 -16.23 -2.18 -3.77
N ARG A 359 -16.75 -2.02 -4.98
CA ARG A 359 -17.72 -2.92 -5.59
C ARG A 359 -16.99 -3.85 -6.54
N ILE A 360 -17.40 -5.11 -6.57
CA ILE A 360 -16.90 -6.11 -7.51
C ILE A 360 -18.10 -6.71 -8.23
N GLY A 361 -18.07 -6.75 -9.55
CA GLY A 361 -19.14 -7.33 -10.38
C GLY A 361 -18.59 -8.20 -11.51
N GLU A 362 -19.49 -8.88 -12.20
CA GLU A 362 -19.15 -9.75 -13.33
C GLU A 362 -19.70 -9.16 -14.62
N HIS A 363 -18.80 -8.78 -15.52
CA HIS A 363 -19.13 -8.25 -16.83
C HIS A 363 -19.18 -9.39 -17.87
N PRO A 364 -20.24 -9.50 -18.70
CA PRO A 364 -20.41 -10.63 -19.63
C PRO A 364 -19.26 -10.84 -20.62
N LEU A 365 -18.59 -9.75 -21.03
CA LEU A 365 -17.51 -9.80 -22.02
C LEU A 365 -16.10 -9.73 -21.42
N TYR A 366 -15.98 -9.16 -20.23
CA TYR A 366 -14.68 -8.74 -19.68
C TYR A 366 -14.34 -9.42 -18.35
N GLY A 367 -15.23 -10.28 -17.85
CA GLY A 367 -15.07 -10.98 -16.58
C GLY A 367 -15.22 -10.05 -15.40
N THR A 368 -14.45 -10.31 -14.34
CA THR A 368 -14.53 -9.56 -13.09
C THR A 368 -14.09 -8.10 -13.27
N VAL A 369 -14.98 -7.18 -12.90
CA VAL A 369 -14.77 -5.74 -12.91
C VAL A 369 -14.93 -5.17 -11.50
N MET A 370 -14.29 -4.04 -11.23
CA MET A 370 -14.36 -3.37 -9.94
C MET A 370 -14.52 -1.86 -10.08
N ARG A 371 -15.05 -1.24 -9.03
CA ARG A 371 -15.19 0.22 -8.93
C ARG A 371 -15.10 0.68 -7.48
N MET A 372 -14.41 1.80 -7.25
CA MET A 372 -14.37 2.48 -5.97
C MET A 372 -15.72 3.07 -5.59
N THR A 373 -16.15 2.85 -4.35
CA THR A 373 -17.37 3.46 -3.80
C THR A 373 -17.11 4.92 -3.45
N LYS A 374 -18.16 5.76 -3.47
CA LYS A 374 -18.03 7.16 -3.05
C LYS A 374 -17.57 7.27 -1.59
N ALA A 375 -18.13 6.44 -0.70
CA ALA A 375 -17.75 6.39 0.70
C ALA A 375 -16.29 5.92 0.88
N GLY A 376 -15.87 4.90 0.14
CA GLY A 376 -14.50 4.41 0.14
C GLY A 376 -13.49 5.45 -0.30
N GLY A 377 -13.80 6.20 -1.36
CA GLY A 377 -12.95 7.29 -1.84
C GLY A 377 -12.72 8.36 -0.78
N LEU A 378 -13.79 8.82 -0.10
CA LEU A 378 -13.70 9.78 1.00
C LEU A 378 -12.87 9.23 2.18
N LEU A 379 -12.98 7.94 2.47
CA LEU A 379 -12.21 7.29 3.54
C LEU A 379 -10.70 7.27 3.23
N VAL A 380 -10.35 6.89 1.99
CA VAL A 380 -8.95 6.83 1.54
C VAL A 380 -8.33 8.22 1.49
N GLU A 381 -9.07 9.23 1.03
CA GLU A 381 -8.63 10.62 1.00
C GLU A 381 -8.51 11.23 2.41
N GLY A 382 -9.50 10.99 3.29
CA GLY A 382 -9.52 11.51 4.66
C GLY A 382 -8.45 10.90 5.58
N ALA A 383 -8.18 9.59 5.44
CA ALA A 383 -7.12 8.93 6.20
C ALA A 383 -5.73 9.49 5.89
N ALA A 384 -5.50 9.97 4.66
CA ALA A 384 -4.25 10.64 4.29
C ALA A 384 -4.08 11.99 5.01
N GLN A 385 -5.17 12.70 5.31
CA GLN A 385 -5.16 14.01 5.98
C GLN A 385 -5.07 13.89 7.50
N ASN A 386 -5.69 12.87 8.12
CA ASN A 386 -5.71 12.74 9.57
C ASN A 386 -4.47 12.04 10.16
N LEU A 387 -3.70 11.31 9.35
CA LEU A 387 -2.35 10.83 9.74
C LEU A 387 -1.38 11.98 10.03
N ASP A 388 -1.67 13.20 9.54
CA ASP A 388 -0.90 14.42 9.84
C ASP A 388 -1.16 14.96 11.25
N GLN A 389 -2.31 14.65 11.87
CA GLN A 389 -2.71 15.25 13.15
C GLN A 389 -2.33 14.44 14.39
N GLN A 390 -2.11 13.12 14.28
CA GLN A 390 -1.84 12.24 15.43
C GLN A 390 -0.35 12.11 15.81
N ARG A 391 0.51 13.04 15.37
CA ARG A 391 1.95 13.02 15.68
C ARG A 391 2.53 14.38 16.10
N HIS A 392 1.66 15.31 16.50
CA HIS A 392 2.06 16.51 17.22
C HIS A 392 1.80 16.38 18.70
#